data_AF-A0A435EN43-F1
#
_entry.id   AF-A0A435EN43-F1
#
_cell.length_a   1.000
_cell.length_b   1.000
_cell.length_c   1.000
_cell.angle_alpha   90.00
_cell.angle_beta   90.00
_cell.angle_gamma   90.00
#
_symmetry.space_group_name_H-M   'P 1'
#
loop_
_entity.id
_entity.type
_entity.pdbx_description
1 polymer ?
#
loop_
_entity_poly.entity_id
_entity_poly.type
_entity_poly.pdbx_seq_one_letter_code
_entity_poly.pdbx_strand_id
1 'polypeptide(L)'
;MTFSIVARCRRTGMFGVAVSSSSPAVAARCAYAQAGVGAVASQNVTDPTLGPKALELMARDASAAEAVAIIKRTAAFSEYRQVLAVDAAGGSAIHSGPKALGIW
;
A
#
# COMPACT_ATOMS: atom_id res chain seq x y z
N MET A 1 -9.89 6.91 -12.26
CA MET A 1 -10.30 7.06 -10.85
C MET A 1 -10.08 5.74 -10.14
N THR A 2 -9.50 5.72 -8.93
CA THR A 2 -9.18 4.49 -8.19
C THR A 2 -9.43 4.70 -6.70
N PHE A 3 -10.10 3.74 -6.07
CA PHE A 3 -10.26 3.66 -4.62
C PHE A 3 -9.83 2.28 -4.15
N SER A 4 -9.21 2.21 -2.97
CA SER A 4 -8.81 0.95 -2.38
C SER A 4 -8.93 0.97 -0.86
N ILE A 5 -8.98 -0.21 -0.28
CA ILE A 5 -8.94 -0.44 1.17
C ILE A 5 -7.98 -1.59 1.44
N VAL A 6 -7.15 -1.43 2.46
CA VAL A 6 -6.29 -2.46 3.05
C VAL A 6 -6.75 -2.68 4.49
N ALA A 7 -6.84 -3.93 4.93
CA ALA A 7 -7.36 -4.25 6.26
C ALA A 7 -6.71 -5.49 6.88
N ARG A 8 -6.75 -5.54 8.21
CA ARG A 8 -6.39 -6.70 9.02
C ARG A 8 -7.57 -7.09 9.91
N CYS A 9 -7.95 -8.37 9.91
CA CYS A 9 -8.93 -8.90 10.85
C CYS A 9 -8.25 -9.17 12.19
N ARG A 10 -8.60 -8.41 13.24
CA ARG A 10 -8.00 -8.60 14.59
C ARG A 10 -8.23 -9.99 15.18
N ARG A 11 -9.34 -10.66 14.83
CA ARG A 11 -9.70 -11.98 15.35
C ARG A 11 -8.88 -13.11 14.74
N THR A 12 -8.61 -13.04 13.43
CA THR A 12 -7.98 -14.13 12.68
C THR A 12 -6.55 -13.82 12.24
N GLY A 13 -6.13 -12.55 12.32
CA GLY A 13 -4.86 -12.09 11.75
C GLY A 13 -4.84 -12.02 10.22
N MET A 14 -5.93 -12.37 9.53
CA MET A 14 -5.99 -12.35 8.07
C MET A 14 -5.94 -10.92 7.53
N PHE A 15 -5.24 -10.75 6.41
CA PHE A 15 -5.18 -9.50 5.67
C PHE A 15 -6.06 -9.54 4.43
N GLY A 16 -6.59 -8.39 4.04
CA GLY A 16 -7.39 -8.24 2.83
C GLY A 16 -7.12 -6.92 2.13
N VAL A 17 -7.26 -6.94 0.81
CA VAL A 17 -7.21 -5.74 -0.04
C VAL A 17 -8.39 -5.78 -0.99
N ALA A 18 -9.11 -4.67 -1.12
CA ALA A 18 -10.10 -4.48 -2.17
C ALA A 18 -9.79 -3.18 -2.92
N VAL A 19 -9.99 -3.18 -4.23
CA VAL A 19 -9.69 -2.05 -5.11
C VAL A 19 -10.73 -1.97 -6.22
N SER A 20 -11.17 -0.75 -6.51
CA SER A 20 -12.04 -0.43 -7.65
C SER A 20 -11.38 0.67 -8.48
N SER A 21 -11.36 0.49 -9.80
CA SER A 21 -10.75 1.43 -10.72
C SER A 21 -11.38 1.34 -12.10
N SER A 22 -11.34 2.45 -12.84
CA SER A 22 -11.63 2.46 -14.28
C SER A 22 -10.57 1.75 -15.12
N SER A 23 -9.39 1.43 -14.55
CA SER A 23 -8.34 0.72 -15.26
C SER A 23 -8.56 -0.79 -15.22
N PRO A 24 -8.44 -1.50 -16.35
CA PRO A 24 -8.47 -2.96 -16.39
C PRO A 24 -7.40 -3.60 -15.50
N ALA A 25 -7.72 -4.76 -14.93
CA ALA A 25 -6.81 -5.61 -14.15
C ALA A 25 -6.07 -4.90 -13.02
N VAL A 26 -6.68 -3.87 -12.40
CA VAL A 26 -6.01 -3.02 -11.39
C VAL A 26 -5.43 -3.80 -10.21
N ALA A 27 -6.09 -4.87 -9.76
CA ALA A 27 -5.64 -5.66 -8.62
C ALA A 27 -4.24 -6.26 -8.84
N ALA A 28 -3.91 -6.70 -10.06
CA ALA A 28 -2.64 -7.35 -10.38
C ALA A 28 -1.41 -6.44 -10.14
N ARG A 29 -1.61 -5.12 -10.12
CA ARG A 29 -0.55 -4.13 -9.94
C ARG A 29 -0.70 -3.28 -8.69
N CYS A 30 -1.86 -3.33 -8.02
CA CYS A 30 -2.15 -2.47 -6.90
C CYS A 30 -2.37 -3.23 -5.59
N ALA A 31 -2.79 -4.50 -5.59
CA ALA A 31 -3.24 -5.19 -4.39
C ALA A 31 -2.24 -6.27 -3.94
N TYR A 32 -1.68 -6.10 -2.73
CA TYR A 32 -0.66 -6.99 -2.19
C TYR A 32 -0.99 -7.36 -0.74
N ALA A 33 -0.82 -8.63 -0.39
CA ALA A 33 -0.95 -9.10 0.99
C ALA A 33 0.01 -10.26 1.23
N GLN A 34 0.54 -10.33 2.44
CA GLN A 34 1.40 -11.43 2.89
C GLN A 34 0.97 -11.85 4.29
N ALA A 35 0.66 -13.13 4.44
CA ALA A 35 0.21 -13.71 5.71
C ALA A 35 1.25 -13.46 6.81
N GLY A 36 0.77 -13.06 8.00
CA GLY A 36 1.62 -12.74 9.15
C GLY A 36 2.42 -11.43 9.04
N VAL A 37 2.44 -10.77 7.87
CA VAL A 37 3.25 -9.56 7.64
C VAL A 37 2.41 -8.31 7.47
N GLY A 38 1.54 -8.27 6.46
CA GLY A 38 0.81 -7.04 6.15
C GLY A 38 -0.03 -7.09 4.87
N ALA A 39 -0.72 -5.99 4.61
CA ALA A 39 -1.38 -5.69 3.34
C ALA A 39 -0.99 -4.30 2.85
N VAL A 40 -0.80 -4.15 1.55
CA VAL A 40 -0.38 -2.92 0.89
C VAL A 40 -1.18 -2.69 -0.38
N ALA A 41 -1.62 -1.45 -0.58
CA ALA A 41 -2.11 -0.97 -1.86
C ALA A 41 -1.13 0.05 -2.45
N SER A 42 -0.65 -0.17 -3.69
CA SER A 42 0.15 0.81 -4.44
C SER A 42 -0.64 1.32 -5.64
N GLN A 43 -1.05 2.59 -5.61
CA GLN A 43 -1.94 3.19 -6.59
C GLN A 43 -1.49 4.59 -6.99
N ASN A 44 -2.23 5.20 -7.92
CA ASN A 44 -1.93 6.46 -8.60
C ASN A 44 -0.58 6.49 -9.33
N VAL A 45 -0.60 6.69 -10.65
CA VAL A 45 0.60 6.56 -11.51
C VAL A 45 1.41 5.33 -11.06
N THR A 46 0.73 4.17 -11.08
CA THR A 46 1.10 2.99 -10.29
C THR A 46 2.53 2.55 -10.56
N ASP A 47 3.28 2.31 -9.49
CA ASP A 47 4.54 1.59 -9.49
C ASP A 47 4.32 0.26 -8.77
N PRO A 48 4.17 -0.86 -9.52
CA PRO A 48 3.88 -2.17 -8.94
C PRO A 48 4.96 -2.67 -7.98
N THR A 49 6.17 -2.09 -8.01
CA THR A 49 7.27 -2.54 -7.16
C THR A 49 7.13 -2.07 -5.71
N LEU A 50 6.32 -1.04 -5.44
CA LEU A 50 6.22 -0.45 -4.10
C LEU A 50 5.46 -1.33 -3.10
N GLY A 51 4.47 -2.08 -3.57
CA GLY A 51 3.71 -3.03 -2.74
C GLY A 51 4.62 -4.12 -2.14
N PRO A 52 5.31 -4.91 -2.98
CA PRO A 52 6.27 -5.91 -2.52
C PRO A 52 7.38 -5.34 -1.65
N LYS A 53 7.95 -4.17 -2.00
CA LYS A 53 8.99 -3.51 -1.19
C LYS A 53 8.48 -3.12 0.21
N ALA A 54 7.26 -2.60 0.32
CA ALA A 54 6.68 -2.26 1.61
C ALA A 54 6.42 -3.52 2.45
N LEU A 55 5.93 -4.61 1.85
CA LEU A 55 5.79 -5.90 2.53
C LEU A 55 7.15 -6.46 2.98
N GLU A 56 8.19 -6.34 2.17
CA GLU A 56 9.55 -6.77 2.53
C GLU A 56 10.09 -5.99 3.73
N LEU A 57 9.86 -4.67 3.79
CA LEU A 57 10.23 -3.85 4.94
C LEU A 57 9.48 -4.31 6.20
N MET A 58 8.17 -4.54 6.10
CA MET A 58 7.37 -5.03 7.23
C MET A 58 7.75 -6.46 7.65
N ALA A 59 8.19 -7.30 6.71
CA ALA A 59 8.70 -8.63 7.02
C ALA A 59 10.05 -8.60 7.77
N ARG A 60 10.74 -7.45 7.77
CA ARG A 60 11.96 -7.16 8.52
C ARG A 60 11.67 -6.26 9.74
N ASP A 61 10.49 -6.45 10.34
CA ASP A 61 10.02 -5.78 11.55
C ASP A 61 9.77 -4.27 11.47
N ALA A 62 9.74 -3.67 10.27
CA ALA A 62 9.28 -2.29 10.14
C ALA A 62 7.76 -2.21 10.38
N SER A 63 7.31 -1.18 11.09
CA SER A 63 5.88 -0.82 11.14
C SER A 63 5.38 -0.33 9.78
N ALA A 64 4.06 -0.29 9.58
CA ALA A 64 3.48 0.29 8.37
C ALA A 64 3.92 1.75 8.16
N ALA A 65 4.05 2.52 9.24
CA ALA A 65 4.52 3.91 9.21
C ALA A 65 5.97 4.02 8.72
N GLU A 66 6.88 3.19 9.25
CA GLU A 66 8.28 3.17 8.83
C GLU A 66 8.42 2.71 7.38
N ALA A 67 7.70 1.65 6.99
CA ALA A 67 7.71 1.16 5.62
C ALA A 67 7.25 2.23 4.63
N VAL A 68 6.13 2.91 4.91
CA VAL A 68 5.61 4.00 4.07
C VAL A 68 6.56 5.20 4.06
N ALA A 69 7.19 5.55 5.19
CA ALA A 69 8.15 6.65 5.26
C ALA A 69 9.42 6.37 4.43
N ILE A 70 9.92 5.13 4.43
CA ILE A 70 11.02 4.69 3.59
C ILE A 70 10.62 4.80 2.11
N ILE A 71 9.47 4.23 1.74
CA ILE A 71 8.96 4.29 0.37
C ILE A 71 8.80 5.73 -0.12
N LYS A 72 8.26 6.63 0.70
CA LYS A 72 8.12 8.06 0.37
C LYS A 72 9.47 8.70 0.02
N ARG A 73 10.54 8.32 0.72
CA ARG A 73 11.89 8.87 0.52
C ARG A 73 12.61 8.25 -0.69
N THR A 74 12.38 6.97 -0.97
CA THR A 74 13.18 6.21 -1.94
C THR A 74 12.47 5.95 -3.26
N ALA A 75 11.14 6.10 -3.34
CA ALA A 75 10.41 5.87 -4.57
C ALA A 75 10.71 6.97 -5.60
N ALA A 76 11.00 6.57 -6.83
CA ALA A 76 11.09 7.49 -7.95
C ALA A 76 9.73 8.18 -8.14
N PHE A 77 9.76 9.51 -8.33
CA PHE A 77 8.57 10.34 -8.52
C PHE A 77 7.55 10.18 -7.38
N SER A 78 8.03 10.11 -6.13
CA SER A 78 7.18 9.89 -4.94
C SER A 78 6.01 10.86 -4.82
N GLU A 79 6.13 12.07 -5.36
CA GLU A 79 5.06 13.05 -5.44
C GLU A 79 3.84 12.62 -6.28
N TYR A 80 4.00 11.65 -7.17
CA TYR A 80 2.92 11.02 -7.94
C TYR A 80 2.48 9.68 -7.35
N ARG A 81 3.09 9.18 -6.28
CA ARG A 81 2.77 7.85 -5.73
C ARG A 81 1.70 7.95 -4.64
N GLN A 82 0.85 6.94 -4.57
CA GLN A 82 -0.04 6.72 -3.44
C GLN A 82 0.13 5.29 -2.91
N VAL A 83 0.43 5.14 -1.62
CA VAL A 83 0.67 3.85 -0.98
C VAL A 83 -0.08 3.81 0.34
N LEU A 84 -0.83 2.74 0.58
CA LEU A 84 -1.54 2.46 1.82
C LEU A 84 -1.05 1.13 2.38
N ALA A 85 -0.78 1.06 3.68
CA ALA A 85 -0.30 -0.16 4.31
C ALA A 85 -0.97 -0.43 5.66
N VAL A 86 -1.15 -1.71 6.00
CA VAL A 86 -1.50 -2.20 7.34
C VAL A 86 -0.51 -3.30 7.72
N ASP A 87 0.10 -3.19 8.89
CA ASP A 87 1.07 -4.16 9.43
C ASP A 87 0.42 -5.24 10.32
N ALA A 88 1.23 -6.20 10.77
CA ALA A 88 0.82 -7.31 11.65
C ALA A 88 0.31 -6.89 13.03
N ALA A 89 0.73 -5.74 13.54
CA ALA A 89 0.19 -5.17 14.77
C ALA A 89 -1.15 -4.46 14.55
N GLY A 90 -1.55 -4.24 13.29
CA GLY A 90 -2.72 -3.48 12.91
C GLY A 90 -2.47 -1.97 12.82
N GLY A 91 -1.20 -1.54 12.90
CA GLY A 91 -0.79 -0.19 12.56
C GLY A 91 -1.04 0.06 11.08
N SER A 92 -1.40 1.30 10.73
CA SER A 92 -1.66 1.70 9.34
C SER A 92 -0.97 3.01 9.00
N ALA A 93 -0.63 3.17 7.73
CA ALA A 93 -0.02 4.38 7.22
C ALA A 93 -0.36 4.60 5.75
N ILE A 94 -0.36 5.86 5.33
CA ILE A 94 -0.65 6.28 3.97
C ILE A 94 0.38 7.32 3.54
N HIS A 95 0.89 7.18 2.32
CA HIS A 95 1.51 8.25 1.57
C HIS A 95 0.61 8.59 0.39
N SER A 96 0.23 9.86 0.26
CA SER A 96 -0.42 10.39 -0.93
C SER A 96 0.39 11.57 -1.41
N GLY A 97 1.10 11.40 -2.52
CA GLY A 97 1.93 12.46 -3.09
C GLY A 97 1.09 13.68 -3.51
N PRO A 98 1.66 14.91 -3.41
CA PRO A 98 0.93 16.14 -3.73
C PRO A 98 0.53 16.27 -5.20
N LYS A 99 1.10 15.48 -6.10
CA LYS A 99 0.73 15.39 -7.52
C LYS A 99 -0.10 14.14 -7.83
N ALA A 100 -0.77 13.57 -6.83
CA ALA A 100 -1.76 12.54 -7.07
C ALA A 100 -2.85 13.04 -8.04
N LEU A 101 -3.41 12.16 -8.87
CA LEU A 101 -4.44 12.54 -9.84
C LEU A 101 -5.82 12.33 -9.22
N GLY A 102 -6.75 13.25 -9.48
CA GLY A 102 -8.13 13.14 -8.98
C GLY A 102 -8.28 13.39 -7.48
N ILE A 103 -7.40 14.22 -6.91
CA ILE A 103 -7.58 14.88 -5.62
C ILE A 103 -8.44 16.14 -5.85
N TRP A 104 -9.52 16.27 -5.09
CA TRP A 104 -10.46 17.40 -5.08
C TRP A 104 -10.35 18.17 -3.77
#